data_AF-A0AAJ0FAH2-F1
#
_entry.id   AF-A0AAJ0FAH2-F1
#
_cell.length_a   1.000
_cell.length_b   1.000
_cell.length_c   1.000
_cell.angle_alpha   90.00
_cell.angle_beta   90.00
_cell.angle_gamma   90.00
#
_symmetry.space_group_name_H-M   'P 1'
#
loop_
_entity.id
_entity.type
_entity.pdbx_description
1 polymer ?
#
loop_
_entity_poly.entity_id
_entity_poly.type
_entity_poly.pdbx_seq_one_letter_code
_entity_poly.pdbx_strand_id
1 'polypeptide(L)'
;MAVSFGSVGDIIAVCLLVKDLVDTLDNSRGSRAQYQDLLRELGSLERCLLQVDLLTRSSTSPDILAICETAKLTVADCQTALDSLSTRMQKYDRYLGHSRPQSGAFLAHARPVVDAAMKVRWQISEKDKIEEFRQKITAHTNVLNMLLATAQLKLSEKNADKMDSMQATWNAEVTGALTRVERRLDENTTRISEAKSMLAHISGSISWIRDFCSKMQASVDTLLSVGRQVHAGVMQIQQAQLSPLMERLLTDEPFVLEDAIGRRAPVHLQFINSWDALHAVLEARFRDIQGADKVSRNEYSFQDRATGREVVRTRPWEGAFLPGQRVDMSFVFERYRSCEKTAEETVNVNSCPRCRKTVATRSLEIQVEW
;
A
#
# COMPACT_ATOMS: atom_id res chain seq x y z
N MET A 1 56.64 19.08 61.66
CA MET A 1 56.12 17.84 61.03
C MET A 1 55.15 18.25 59.95
N ALA A 2 55.25 17.92 58.67
CA ALA A 2 56.24 17.17 57.91
C ALA A 2 56.40 17.91 56.57
N VAL A 3 57.63 18.27 56.19
CA VAL A 3 57.90 18.75 54.84
C VAL A 3 57.97 17.50 53.98
N SER A 4 57.01 17.31 53.09
CA SER A 4 57.03 16.20 52.14
C SER A 4 58.18 16.43 51.16
N PHE A 5 59.33 15.82 51.47
CA PHE A 5 60.39 15.52 50.51
C PHE A 5 59.79 14.64 49.42
N GLY A 6 59.62 15.18 48.22
CA GLY A 6 58.70 14.61 47.24
C GLY A 6 58.61 15.41 45.94
N SER A 7 59.76 15.67 45.33
CA SER A 7 60.00 16.00 43.91
C SER A 7 59.75 17.41 43.40
N VAL A 8 58.56 17.99 43.55
CA VAL A 8 58.28 19.31 42.95
C VAL A 8 58.88 20.44 43.80
N GLY A 9 58.77 20.31 45.12
CA GLY A 9 59.34 21.27 46.07
C GLY A 9 60.86 21.35 46.00
N ASP A 10 61.53 20.21 45.77
CA ASP A 10 62.99 20.14 45.68
C ASP A 10 63.49 20.79 44.38
N ILE A 11 62.79 20.56 43.25
CA ILE A 11 63.08 21.23 41.98
C ILE A 11 62.90 22.75 42.11
N ILE A 12 61.80 23.20 42.74
CA ILE A 12 61.56 24.63 42.97
C ILE A 12 62.63 25.23 43.89
N ALA A 13 63.02 24.52 44.95
CA ALA A 13 64.09 24.95 45.85
C ALA A 13 65.42 25.09 45.11
N VAL A 14 65.75 24.14 44.22
CA VAL A 14 66.93 24.21 43.35
C VAL A 14 66.84 25.41 42.40
N CYS A 15 65.70 25.67 41.75
CA CYS A 15 65.53 26.84 40.89
C CYS A 15 65.66 28.16 41.66
N LEU A 16 65.14 28.25 42.88
CA LEU A 16 65.30 29.41 43.75
C LEU A 16 66.76 29.60 44.19
N LEU A 17 67.45 28.52 44.57
CA LEU A 17 68.87 28.56 44.90
C LEU A 17 69.71 29.00 43.69
N VAL A 18 69.40 28.50 42.50
CA VAL A 18 70.04 28.95 41.25
C VAL A 18 69.80 30.44 41.03
N LYS A 19 68.57 30.93 41.22
CA LYS A 19 68.22 32.35 41.09
C LYS A 19 68.97 33.24 42.09
N ASP A 20 69.00 32.88 43.37
CA ASP A 20 69.71 33.62 44.41
C ASP A 20 71.23 33.64 44.15
N LEU A 21 71.75 32.54 43.61
CA LEU A 21 73.16 32.41 43.25
C LEU A 21 73.48 33.24 42.00
N VAL A 22 72.59 33.30 41.01
CA VAL A 22 72.68 34.21 39.85
C VAL A 22 72.74 35.67 40.32
N ASP A 23 71.85 36.08 41.23
CA ASP A 23 71.78 37.46 41.75
C ASP A 23 73.02 37.84 42.58
N THR A 24 73.55 36.92 43.38
CA THR A 24 74.79 37.16 44.16
C THR A 24 76.04 37.22 43.29
N LEU A 25 76.11 36.42 42.22
CA LEU A 25 77.20 36.44 41.26
C LEU A 25 77.22 37.72 40.41
N ASP A 26 76.06 38.22 39.96
CA ASP A 26 75.96 39.45 39.14
C ASP A 26 76.46 40.70 39.91
N ASN A 27 76.29 40.71 41.23
CA ASN A 27 76.78 41.76 42.12
C ASN A 27 78.28 41.65 42.46
N SER A 28 78.92 40.52 42.17
CA SER A 28 80.32 40.26 42.49
C SER A 28 81.25 40.66 41.33
N ARG A 29 82.15 41.62 41.55
CA ARG A 29 83.07 42.21 40.54
C ARG A 29 84.26 41.29 40.16
N GLY A 30 84.01 40.02 39.82
CA GLY A 30 85.02 39.05 39.39
C GLY A 30 85.33 39.05 37.88
N SER A 31 86.06 38.03 37.41
CA SER A 31 86.39 37.81 35.99
C SER A 31 85.14 37.64 35.12
N ARG A 32 84.65 38.74 34.52
CA ARG A 32 83.35 38.86 33.84
C ARG A 32 82.96 37.69 32.92
N ALA A 33 83.91 37.07 32.21
CA ALA A 33 83.64 35.96 31.29
C ALA A 33 83.27 34.64 31.99
N GLN A 34 83.98 34.27 33.08
CA GLN A 34 83.75 32.99 33.79
C GLN A 34 82.41 32.98 34.54
N TYR A 35 82.05 34.13 35.12
CA TYR A 35 80.75 34.31 35.76
C TYR A 35 79.62 34.27 34.72
N GLN A 36 79.80 34.90 33.55
CA GLN A 36 78.80 34.83 32.47
C GLN A 36 78.61 33.43 31.87
N ASP A 37 79.65 32.61 31.83
CA ASP A 37 79.51 31.21 31.42
C ASP A 37 78.78 30.40 32.49
N LEU A 38 79.13 30.59 33.77
CA LEU A 38 78.45 29.92 34.87
C LEU A 38 76.95 30.27 34.94
N LEU A 39 76.61 31.54 34.71
CA LEU A 39 75.21 32.00 34.60
C LEU A 39 74.45 31.32 33.46
N ARG A 40 75.11 31.08 32.31
CA ARG A 40 74.50 30.36 31.18
C ARG A 40 74.25 28.89 31.51
N GLU A 41 75.19 28.23 32.17
CA GLU A 41 75.03 26.83 32.62
C GLU A 41 73.92 26.68 33.66
N LEU A 42 73.85 27.61 34.62
CA LEU A 42 72.78 27.67 35.62
C LEU A 42 71.39 27.89 34.99
N GLY A 43 71.28 28.78 34.00
CA GLY A 43 70.03 28.97 33.26
C GLY A 43 69.65 27.79 32.37
N SER A 44 70.62 27.00 31.90
CA SER A 44 70.38 25.73 31.20
C SER A 44 69.81 24.67 32.14
N LEU A 45 70.38 24.57 33.34
CA LEU A 45 69.90 23.68 34.40
C LEU A 45 68.45 24.02 34.80
N GLU A 46 68.13 25.29 35.04
CA GLU A 46 66.77 25.73 35.40
C GLU A 46 65.72 25.28 34.37
N ARG A 47 65.99 25.46 33.07
CA ARG A 47 65.08 25.04 31.99
C ARG A 47 64.89 23.52 31.96
N CYS A 48 65.98 22.77 32.15
CA CYS A 48 65.93 21.32 32.17
C CYS A 48 65.08 20.81 33.35
N LEU A 49 65.25 21.40 34.53
CA LEU A 49 64.50 21.11 35.74
C LEU A 49 62.99 21.37 35.58
N LEU A 50 62.61 22.49 34.95
CA LEU A 50 61.20 22.80 34.64
C LEU A 50 60.58 21.79 33.67
N GLN A 51 61.35 21.31 32.67
CA GLN A 51 60.86 20.30 31.74
C GLN A 51 60.69 18.93 32.42
N VAL A 52 61.57 18.56 33.35
CA VAL A 52 61.42 17.34 34.17
C VAL A 52 60.16 17.41 35.05
N ASP A 53 59.86 18.56 35.66
CA ASP A 53 58.62 18.75 36.43
C ASP A 53 57.37 18.55 35.55
N LEU A 54 57.31 19.24 34.40
CA LEU A 54 56.22 19.12 33.45
C LEU A 54 55.99 17.67 32.99
N LEU A 55 57.07 16.95 32.67
CA LEU A 55 56.98 15.54 32.28
C LEU A 55 56.50 14.65 33.42
N THR A 56 56.96 14.90 34.65
CA THR A 56 56.56 14.12 35.83
C THR A 56 55.07 14.29 36.13
N ARG A 57 54.52 15.50 35.93
CA ARG A 57 53.10 15.80 36.19
C ARG A 57 52.16 15.32 35.08
N SER A 58 52.63 15.29 33.84
CA SER A 58 51.82 14.91 32.67
C SER A 58 51.83 13.40 32.38
N SER A 59 52.81 12.67 32.90
CA SER A 59 53.01 11.26 32.57
C SER A 59 52.41 10.32 33.62
N THR A 60 51.61 9.34 33.16
CA THR A 60 51.06 8.26 34.01
C THR A 60 51.78 6.91 33.81
N SER A 61 52.71 6.87 32.85
CA SER A 61 53.41 5.64 32.45
C SER A 61 54.49 5.23 33.47
N PRO A 62 54.50 3.98 33.98
CA PRO A 62 55.48 3.53 34.97
C PRO A 62 56.93 3.62 34.47
N ASP A 63 57.17 3.36 33.18
CA ASP A 63 58.51 3.45 32.57
C ASP A 63 59.04 4.88 32.51
N ILE A 64 58.13 5.85 32.34
CA ILE A 64 58.48 7.28 32.30
C ILE A 64 58.69 7.77 33.73
N LEU A 65 57.84 7.33 34.67
CA LEU A 65 58.00 7.64 36.09
C LEU A 65 59.32 7.12 36.66
N ALA A 66 59.80 5.95 36.23
CA ALA A 66 61.12 5.44 36.61
C ALA A 66 62.27 6.35 36.12
N ILE A 67 62.16 6.91 34.92
CA ILE A 67 63.13 7.86 34.36
C ILE A 67 63.04 9.22 35.09
N CYS A 68 61.83 9.66 35.43
CA CYS A 68 61.64 10.85 36.27
C CYS A 68 62.24 10.64 37.67
N GLU A 69 62.15 9.44 38.23
CA GLU A 69 62.74 9.13 39.54
C GLU A 69 64.27 9.18 39.52
N THR A 70 64.91 8.65 38.48
CA THR A 70 66.37 8.80 38.31
C THR A 70 66.77 10.25 38.07
N ALA A 71 65.94 11.04 37.36
CA ALA A 71 66.15 12.47 37.23
C ALA A 71 66.05 13.20 38.57
N LYS A 72 65.13 12.82 39.48
CA LYS A 72 65.04 13.43 40.81
C LYS A 72 66.30 13.19 41.65
N LEU A 73 66.92 12.01 41.55
CA LEU A 73 68.19 11.74 42.23
C LEU A 73 69.29 12.69 41.75
N THR A 74 69.37 12.95 40.44
CA THR A 74 70.35 13.91 39.90
C THR A 74 70.00 15.36 40.23
N VAL A 75 68.72 15.70 40.44
CA VAL A 75 68.31 17.00 41.00
C VAL A 75 68.80 17.17 42.44
N ALA A 76 68.71 16.12 43.27
CA ALA A 76 69.24 16.16 44.63
C ALA A 76 70.77 16.35 44.63
N ASP A 77 71.48 15.69 43.71
CA ASP A 77 72.92 15.90 43.52
C ASP A 77 73.24 17.35 43.11
N CYS A 78 72.45 17.96 42.21
CA CYS A 78 72.57 19.37 41.85
C CYS A 78 72.34 20.29 43.07
N GLN A 79 71.36 19.98 43.92
CA GLN A 79 71.08 20.75 45.13
C GLN A 79 72.28 20.75 46.08
N THR A 80 72.87 19.59 46.34
CA THR A 80 74.07 19.50 47.20
C THR A 80 75.26 20.28 46.63
N ALA A 81 75.42 20.27 45.30
CA ALA A 81 76.46 21.05 44.64
C ALA A 81 76.21 22.56 44.80
N LEU A 82 74.97 23.02 44.61
CA LEU A 82 74.57 24.42 44.76
C LEU A 82 74.70 24.92 46.20
N ASP A 83 74.26 24.14 47.19
CA ASP A 83 74.39 24.47 48.61
C ASP A 83 75.87 24.58 49.03
N SER A 84 76.72 23.70 48.50
CA SER A 84 78.16 23.75 48.77
C SER A 84 78.82 25.03 48.25
N LEU A 85 78.34 25.55 47.11
CA LEU A 85 78.84 26.81 46.54
C LEU A 85 78.27 28.01 47.32
N SER A 86 76.97 28.00 47.62
CA SER A 86 76.29 29.08 48.37
C SER A 86 76.89 29.26 49.77
N THR A 87 77.07 28.17 50.52
CA THR A 87 77.69 28.20 51.86
C THR A 87 79.12 28.75 51.80
N ARG A 88 79.84 28.44 50.71
CA ARG A 88 81.17 29.00 50.48
C ARG A 88 81.10 30.47 50.14
N MET A 89 80.22 30.92 49.25
CA MET A 89 80.05 32.35 48.94
C MET A 89 79.71 33.17 50.20
N GLN A 90 78.83 32.67 51.07
CA GLN A 90 78.53 33.30 52.36
C GLN A 90 79.75 33.45 53.29
N LYS A 91 80.69 32.51 53.25
CA LYS A 91 81.95 32.59 54.04
C LYS A 91 82.82 33.77 53.61
N TYR A 92 82.74 34.17 52.35
CA TYR A 92 83.53 35.27 51.79
C TYR A 92 82.75 36.58 51.67
N ASP A 93 81.42 36.54 51.83
CA ASP A 93 80.54 37.73 51.83
C ASP A 93 80.99 38.80 52.84
N ARG A 94 81.47 38.35 54.03
CA ARG A 94 82.07 39.24 55.05
C ARG A 94 83.35 39.95 54.61
N TYR A 95 84.07 39.41 53.63
CA TYR A 95 85.36 39.92 53.12
C TYR A 95 85.22 40.61 51.75
N LEU A 96 84.12 40.38 51.04
CA LEU A 96 83.80 40.98 49.75
C LEU A 96 83.11 42.35 49.89
N GLY A 97 82.70 42.71 51.11
CA GLY A 97 82.31 44.07 51.48
C GLY A 97 80.89 44.41 51.04
N HIS A 98 79.90 43.87 51.75
CA HIS A 98 78.49 44.26 51.61
C HIS A 98 77.93 45.08 52.78
N SER A 99 78.74 45.44 53.78
CA SER A 99 78.33 46.44 54.77
C SER A 99 78.62 47.84 54.25
N ARG A 100 77.62 48.46 53.63
CA ARG A 100 77.56 49.92 53.48
C ARG A 100 77.68 50.51 54.89
N PRO A 101 78.73 51.27 55.25
CA PRO A 101 78.71 51.95 56.54
C PRO A 101 77.60 52.99 56.47
N GLN A 102 76.56 52.78 57.27
CA GLN A 102 75.66 53.86 57.61
C GLN A 102 76.53 54.88 58.35
N SER A 103 76.59 56.08 57.77
CA SER A 103 77.28 57.27 58.24
C SER A 103 77.56 57.29 59.75
N GLY A 104 78.85 57.44 60.10
CA GLY A 104 79.28 58.00 61.38
C GLY A 104 79.75 56.99 62.43
N ALA A 105 80.98 56.48 62.30
CA ALA A 105 81.79 56.08 63.45
C ALA A 105 83.28 56.10 63.10
N PHE A 106 83.98 57.08 63.64
CA PHE A 106 85.44 57.17 63.69
C PHE A 106 85.95 56.05 64.62
N LEU A 107 87.03 55.37 64.20
CA LEU A 107 87.77 54.31 64.91
C LEU A 107 87.22 52.88 64.85
N ALA A 108 87.50 52.18 63.75
CA ALA A 108 87.72 50.74 63.76
C ALA A 108 88.84 50.39 62.76
N HIS A 109 89.93 49.80 63.26
CA HIS A 109 91.08 49.38 62.45
C HIS A 109 90.70 48.26 61.47
N ALA A 110 90.28 48.63 60.25
CA ALA A 110 90.26 47.71 59.12
C ALA A 110 91.70 47.39 58.70
N ARG A 111 92.02 46.12 58.42
CA ARG A 111 93.34 45.68 57.92
C ARG A 111 93.27 45.60 56.39
N PRO A 112 93.55 46.69 55.64
CA PRO A 112 93.33 46.73 54.19
C PRO A 112 94.15 45.71 53.41
N VAL A 113 95.31 45.31 53.93
CA VAL A 113 96.19 44.28 53.33
C VAL A 113 95.61 42.87 53.51
N VAL A 114 94.93 42.59 54.62
CA VAL A 114 94.26 41.30 54.85
C VAL A 114 93.05 41.19 53.94
N ASP A 115 92.30 42.27 53.75
CA ASP A 115 91.15 42.30 52.83
C ASP A 115 91.59 42.20 51.36
N ALA A 116 92.70 42.85 50.97
CA ALA A 116 93.28 42.71 49.65
C ALA A 116 93.84 41.31 49.40
N ALA A 117 94.52 40.71 50.38
CA ALA A 117 95.01 39.34 50.31
C ALA A 117 93.88 38.31 50.29
N MET A 118 92.79 38.55 51.05
CA MET A 118 91.57 37.74 51.00
C MET A 118 90.88 37.87 49.63
N LYS A 119 90.85 39.06 49.03
CA LYS A 119 90.33 39.29 47.66
C LYS A 119 91.18 38.59 46.60
N VAL A 120 92.50 38.63 46.70
CA VAL A 120 93.41 37.93 45.76
C VAL A 120 93.35 36.41 45.99
N ARG A 121 93.29 35.95 47.24
CA ARG A 121 93.13 34.53 47.60
C ARG A 121 91.77 33.99 47.18
N TRP A 122 90.72 34.82 47.23
CA TRP A 122 89.42 34.57 46.61
C TRP A 122 89.59 34.44 45.09
N GLN A 123 90.09 35.46 44.39
CA GLN A 123 90.30 35.44 42.93
C GLN A 123 91.16 34.28 42.40
N ILE A 124 92.12 33.77 43.17
CA ILE A 124 93.00 32.64 42.78
C ILE A 124 92.40 31.28 43.19
N SER A 125 91.91 31.12 44.43
CA SER A 125 91.35 29.83 44.88
C SER A 125 89.93 29.55 44.36
N GLU A 126 89.26 30.57 43.85
CA GLU A 126 87.90 30.48 43.34
C GLU A 126 87.85 30.09 41.86
N LYS A 127 88.87 30.43 41.05
CA LYS A 127 88.88 30.05 39.62
C LYS A 127 88.86 28.54 39.39
N ASP A 128 89.75 27.80 40.02
CA ASP A 128 89.81 26.33 39.88
C ASP A 128 88.55 25.66 40.44
N LYS A 129 87.98 26.24 41.50
CA LYS A 129 86.80 25.70 42.18
C LYS A 129 85.48 26.05 41.49
N ILE A 130 85.38 27.22 40.88
CA ILE A 130 84.26 27.61 40.00
C ILE A 130 84.29 26.72 38.76
N GLU A 131 85.45 26.44 38.18
CA GLU A 131 85.55 25.57 37.01
C GLU A 131 85.20 24.11 37.36
N GLU A 132 85.66 23.60 38.51
CA GLU A 132 85.26 22.28 39.04
C GLU A 132 83.74 22.19 39.26
N PHE A 133 83.14 23.23 39.83
CA PHE A 133 81.69 23.32 40.02
C PHE A 133 80.94 23.41 38.68
N ARG A 134 81.44 24.21 37.73
CA ARG A 134 80.87 24.37 36.40
C ARG A 134 80.84 23.03 35.67
N GLN A 135 81.96 22.30 35.66
CA GLN A 135 82.05 20.96 35.07
C GLN A 135 81.04 20.00 35.70
N LYS A 136 80.87 20.05 37.03
CA LYS A 136 79.90 19.22 37.73
C LYS A 136 78.46 19.55 37.35
N ILE A 137 78.08 20.84 37.30
CA ILE A 137 76.75 21.28 36.87
C ILE A 137 76.48 20.92 35.41
N THR A 138 77.42 21.19 34.50
CA THR A 138 77.29 20.82 33.09
C THR A 138 77.12 19.31 32.92
N ALA A 139 77.86 18.49 33.70
CA ALA A 139 77.68 17.04 33.70
C ALA A 139 76.28 16.61 34.15
N HIS A 140 75.77 17.16 35.25
CA HIS A 140 74.41 16.85 35.72
C HIS A 140 73.32 17.34 34.75
N THR A 141 73.46 18.53 34.17
CA THR A 141 72.56 19.06 33.14
C THR A 141 72.53 18.15 31.91
N ASN A 142 73.68 17.61 31.48
CA ASN A 142 73.74 16.67 30.36
C ASN A 142 73.03 15.34 30.66
N VAL A 143 73.18 14.81 31.88
CA VAL A 143 72.45 13.60 32.33
C VAL A 143 70.95 13.85 32.34
N LEU A 144 70.50 14.98 32.90
CA LEU A 144 69.08 15.35 32.92
C LEU A 144 68.51 15.48 31.50
N ASN A 145 69.24 16.12 30.57
CA ASN A 145 68.82 16.23 29.18
C ASN A 145 68.70 14.88 28.48
N MET A 146 69.62 13.93 28.74
CA MET A 146 69.52 12.57 28.19
C MET A 146 68.30 11.82 28.74
N LEU A 147 68.04 11.93 30.04
CA LEU A 147 66.87 11.32 30.67
C LEU A 147 65.58 11.91 30.12
N LEU A 148 65.54 13.24 29.94
CA LEU A 148 64.42 13.94 29.33
C LEU A 148 64.15 13.47 27.89
N ALA A 149 65.19 13.40 27.05
CA ALA A 149 65.07 12.91 25.69
C ALA A 149 64.57 11.45 25.65
N THR A 150 65.07 10.61 26.54
CA THR A 150 64.63 9.20 26.66
C THR A 150 63.16 9.11 27.09
N ALA A 151 62.73 9.93 28.04
CA ALA A 151 61.33 10.00 28.47
C ALA A 151 60.40 10.47 27.33
N GLN A 152 60.80 11.49 26.58
CA GLN A 152 60.04 12.01 25.44
C GLN A 152 59.91 10.98 24.31
N LEU A 153 60.98 10.24 23.99
CA LEU A 153 60.93 9.16 23.00
C LEU A 153 59.94 8.07 23.40
N LYS A 154 60.02 7.58 24.65
CA LYS A 154 59.07 6.57 25.16
C LYS A 154 57.63 7.05 25.16
N LEU A 155 57.39 8.33 25.46
CA LEU A 155 56.06 8.92 25.40
C LEU A 155 55.53 8.94 23.96
N SER A 156 56.40 9.32 23.00
CA SER A 156 56.06 9.31 21.58
C SER A 156 55.76 7.91 21.05
N GLU A 157 56.55 6.91 21.45
CA GLU A 157 56.30 5.50 21.10
C GLU A 157 54.93 5.03 21.62
N LYS A 158 54.62 5.27 22.90
CA LYS A 158 53.31 4.90 23.46
C LYS A 158 52.15 5.65 22.78
N ASN A 159 52.36 6.91 22.39
CA ASN A 159 51.36 7.67 21.64
C ASN A 159 51.17 7.11 20.23
N ALA A 160 52.26 6.70 19.56
CA ALA A 160 52.20 6.04 18.26
C ALA A 160 51.47 4.69 18.35
N ASP A 161 51.82 3.83 19.32
CA ASP A 161 51.14 2.54 19.55
C ASP A 161 49.65 2.72 19.85
N LYS A 162 49.31 3.75 20.64
CA LYS A 162 47.92 4.08 20.94
C LYS A 162 47.19 4.58 19.69
N MET A 163 47.85 5.37 18.85
CA MET A 163 47.28 5.80 17.58
C MET A 163 47.10 4.63 16.60
N ASP A 164 48.06 3.73 16.49
CA ASP A 164 47.98 2.56 15.62
C ASP A 164 46.89 1.58 16.09
N SER A 165 46.79 1.33 17.39
CA SER A 165 45.70 0.51 17.94
C SER A 165 44.34 1.16 17.73
N MET A 166 44.22 2.48 17.95
CA MET A 166 42.98 3.21 17.68
C MET A 166 42.63 3.20 16.19
N GLN A 167 43.61 3.38 15.31
CA GLN A 167 43.43 3.29 13.86
C GLN A 167 43.00 1.89 13.42
N ALA A 168 43.59 0.83 14.00
CA ALA A 168 43.20 -0.54 13.72
C ALA A 168 41.75 -0.83 14.17
N THR A 169 41.35 -0.35 15.36
CA THR A 169 39.95 -0.49 15.82
C THR A 169 38.97 0.26 14.93
N TRP A 170 39.32 1.49 14.52
CA TRP A 170 38.51 2.28 13.61
C TRP A 170 38.37 1.62 12.23
N ASN A 171 39.48 1.15 11.67
CA ASN A 171 39.47 0.44 10.39
C ASN A 171 38.63 -0.85 10.48
N ALA A 172 38.70 -1.58 11.59
CA ALA A 172 37.88 -2.77 11.82
C ALA A 172 36.37 -2.41 11.91
N GLU A 173 36.02 -1.33 12.59
CA GLU A 173 34.65 -0.84 12.69
C GLU A 173 34.09 -0.39 11.32
N VAL A 174 34.87 0.39 10.56
CA VAL A 174 34.52 0.83 9.21
C VAL A 174 34.35 -0.37 8.27
N THR A 175 35.27 -1.34 8.31
CA THR A 175 35.18 -2.57 7.50
C THR A 175 33.96 -3.40 7.90
N GLY A 176 33.66 -3.49 9.20
CA GLY A 176 32.45 -4.14 9.72
C GLY A 176 31.16 -3.42 9.30
N ALA A 177 31.17 -2.09 9.21
CA ALA A 177 30.04 -1.32 8.70
C ALA A 177 29.83 -1.56 7.20
N LEU A 178 30.90 -1.55 6.40
CA LEU A 178 30.84 -1.77 4.95
C LEU A 178 30.30 -3.16 4.61
N THR A 179 30.82 -4.21 5.27
CA THR A 179 30.34 -5.59 5.08
C THR A 179 28.85 -5.76 5.45
N ARG A 180 28.36 -5.04 6.48
CA ARG A 180 26.93 -5.00 6.81
C ARG A 180 26.10 -4.33 5.72
N VAL A 181 26.60 -3.28 5.08
CA VAL A 181 25.92 -2.60 3.98
C VAL A 181 25.86 -3.49 2.75
N GLU A 182 26.97 -4.14 2.38
CA GLU A 182 27.04 -5.09 1.26
C GLU A 182 26.04 -6.24 1.43
N ARG A 183 26.02 -6.88 2.61
CA ARG A 183 25.04 -7.94 2.92
C ARG A 183 23.60 -7.47 2.74
N ARG A 184 23.27 -6.26 3.20
CA ARG A 184 21.91 -5.69 3.04
C ARG A 184 21.59 -5.40 1.57
N LEU A 185 22.59 -5.02 0.77
CA LEU A 185 22.42 -4.80 -0.65
C LEU A 185 22.13 -6.13 -1.38
N ASP A 186 22.84 -7.20 -1.03
CA ASP A 186 22.60 -8.54 -1.56
C ASP A 186 21.21 -9.06 -1.18
N GLU A 187 20.82 -8.93 0.09
CA GLU A 187 19.46 -9.28 0.56
C GLU A 187 18.36 -8.49 -0.13
N ASN A 188 18.59 -7.20 -0.40
CA ASN A 188 17.62 -6.41 -1.16
C ASN A 188 17.57 -6.86 -2.62
N THR A 189 18.71 -7.22 -3.21
CA THR A 189 18.78 -7.71 -4.58
C THR A 189 18.04 -9.04 -4.74
N THR A 190 18.14 -9.95 -3.78
CA THR A 190 17.35 -11.19 -3.77
C THR A 190 15.87 -10.92 -3.59
N ARG A 191 15.47 -10.04 -2.66
CA ARG A 191 14.05 -9.64 -2.50
C ARG A 191 13.47 -9.02 -3.77
N ILE A 192 14.26 -8.21 -4.49
CA ILE A 192 13.84 -7.62 -5.76
C ILE A 192 13.67 -8.69 -6.84
N SER A 193 14.54 -9.70 -6.90
CA SER A 193 14.43 -10.78 -7.88
C SER A 193 13.22 -11.68 -7.61
N GLU A 194 12.92 -11.96 -6.35
CA GLU A 194 11.69 -12.64 -5.91
C GLU A 194 10.44 -11.82 -6.25
N ALA A 195 10.44 -10.51 -5.98
CA ALA A 195 9.35 -9.64 -6.37
C ALA A 195 9.14 -9.60 -7.89
N LYS A 196 10.23 -9.61 -8.67
CA LYS A 196 10.19 -9.66 -10.13
C LYS A 196 9.56 -10.95 -10.64
N SER A 197 9.88 -12.11 -10.06
CA SER A 197 9.28 -13.38 -10.47
C SER A 197 7.78 -13.43 -10.13
N MET A 198 7.39 -12.94 -8.95
CA MET A 198 5.98 -12.81 -8.58
C MET A 198 5.21 -11.90 -9.55
N LEU A 199 5.77 -10.74 -9.91
CA LEU A 199 5.17 -9.84 -10.88
C LEU A 199 5.06 -10.47 -12.27
N ALA A 200 6.05 -11.26 -12.70
CA ALA A 200 5.98 -12.00 -13.95
C ALA A 200 4.83 -13.01 -13.96
N HIS A 201 4.61 -13.73 -12.85
CA HIS A 201 3.46 -14.62 -12.70
C HIS A 201 2.13 -13.87 -12.77
N ILE A 202 1.99 -12.76 -12.04
CA ILE A 202 0.76 -11.93 -12.06
C ILE A 202 0.50 -11.40 -13.48
N SER A 203 1.54 -10.93 -14.16
CA SER A 203 1.44 -10.47 -15.55
C SER A 203 0.92 -11.59 -16.46
N GLY A 204 1.45 -12.81 -16.31
CA GLY A 204 0.97 -14.01 -17.01
C GLY A 204 -0.50 -14.33 -16.72
N SER A 205 -0.94 -14.22 -15.46
CA SER A 205 -2.35 -14.40 -15.09
C SER A 205 -3.25 -13.35 -15.72
N ILE A 206 -2.83 -12.08 -15.74
CA ILE A 206 -3.59 -10.99 -16.39
C ILE A 206 -3.70 -11.24 -17.90
N SER A 207 -2.62 -11.68 -18.56
CA SER A 207 -2.70 -12.03 -19.98
C SER A 207 -3.67 -13.20 -20.22
N TRP A 208 -3.64 -14.23 -19.36
CA TRP A 208 -4.57 -15.35 -19.48
C TRP A 208 -6.03 -14.93 -19.30
N ILE A 209 -6.35 -14.08 -18.30
CA ILE A 209 -7.71 -13.55 -18.10
C ILE A 209 -8.15 -12.78 -19.34
N ARG A 210 -7.27 -11.95 -19.92
CA ARG A 210 -7.58 -11.20 -21.13
C ARG A 210 -7.92 -12.12 -22.30
N ASP A 211 -7.14 -13.17 -22.49
CA ASP A 211 -7.36 -14.17 -23.56
C ASP A 211 -8.63 -15.00 -23.32
N PHE A 212 -8.95 -15.29 -22.06
CA PHE A 212 -10.18 -15.95 -21.69
C PHE A 212 -11.40 -15.06 -22.01
N CYS A 213 -11.37 -13.79 -21.58
CA CYS A 213 -12.44 -12.83 -21.85
C CYS A 213 -12.66 -12.63 -23.36
N SER A 214 -11.60 -12.55 -24.16
CA SER A 214 -11.73 -12.38 -25.62
C SER A 214 -12.37 -13.61 -26.28
N LYS A 215 -12.00 -14.82 -25.87
CA LYS A 215 -12.64 -16.07 -26.33
C LYS A 215 -14.09 -16.17 -25.87
N MET A 216 -14.39 -15.75 -24.64
CA MET A 216 -15.75 -15.72 -24.12
C MET A 216 -16.62 -14.75 -24.92
N GLN A 217 -16.11 -13.56 -25.21
CA GLN A 217 -16.81 -12.57 -26.05
C GLN A 217 -17.17 -13.15 -27.43
N ALA A 218 -16.20 -13.79 -28.11
CA ALA A 218 -16.47 -14.45 -29.39
C ALA A 218 -17.55 -15.55 -29.29
N SER A 219 -17.58 -16.26 -28.15
CA SER A 219 -18.61 -17.30 -27.90
C SER A 219 -20.00 -16.67 -27.71
N VAL A 220 -20.09 -15.58 -26.95
CA VAL A 220 -21.35 -14.84 -26.76
C VAL A 220 -21.88 -14.30 -28.09
N ASP A 221 -21.00 -13.72 -28.92
CA ASP A 221 -21.38 -13.21 -30.24
C ASP A 221 -21.92 -14.33 -31.15
N THR A 222 -21.30 -15.51 -31.08
CA THR A 222 -21.75 -16.69 -31.83
C THR A 222 -23.12 -17.16 -31.34
N LEU A 223 -23.33 -17.28 -30.02
CA LEU A 223 -24.61 -17.69 -29.44
C LEU A 223 -25.74 -16.71 -29.79
N LEU A 224 -25.48 -15.40 -29.71
CA LEU A 224 -26.45 -14.37 -30.08
C LEU A 224 -26.77 -14.40 -31.59
N SER A 225 -25.78 -14.71 -32.43
CA SER A 225 -26.00 -14.89 -33.87
C SER A 225 -26.91 -16.09 -34.16
N VAL A 226 -26.61 -17.25 -33.57
CA VAL A 226 -27.42 -18.47 -33.73
C VAL A 226 -28.83 -18.26 -33.17
N GLY A 227 -28.97 -17.65 -31.99
CA GLY A 227 -30.27 -17.35 -31.40
C GLY A 227 -31.13 -16.44 -32.29
N ARG A 228 -30.51 -15.42 -32.92
CA ARG A 228 -31.20 -14.57 -33.90
C ARG A 228 -31.64 -15.35 -35.14
N GLN A 229 -30.81 -16.26 -35.65
CA GLN A 229 -31.16 -17.11 -36.80
C GLN A 229 -32.33 -18.04 -36.48
N VAL A 230 -32.31 -18.69 -35.31
CA VAL A 230 -33.40 -19.56 -34.86
C VAL A 230 -34.71 -18.78 -34.72
N HIS A 231 -34.67 -17.61 -34.05
CA HIS A 231 -35.84 -16.76 -33.91
C HIS A 231 -36.41 -16.33 -35.27
N ALA A 232 -35.54 -15.90 -36.20
CA ALA A 232 -35.96 -15.54 -37.55
C ALA A 232 -36.62 -16.71 -38.29
N GLY A 233 -36.07 -17.92 -38.16
CA GLY A 233 -36.65 -19.14 -38.75
C GLY A 233 -38.03 -19.48 -38.18
N VAL A 234 -38.22 -19.38 -36.86
CA VAL A 234 -39.52 -19.61 -36.21
C VAL A 234 -40.56 -18.60 -36.70
N MET A 235 -40.20 -17.32 -36.78
CA MET A 235 -41.11 -16.28 -37.26
C MET A 235 -41.52 -16.50 -38.73
N GLN A 236 -40.63 -17.00 -39.58
CA GLN A 236 -40.97 -17.38 -40.97
C GLN A 236 -41.99 -18.51 -41.03
N ILE A 237 -41.83 -19.56 -40.22
CA ILE A 237 -42.78 -20.69 -40.17
C ILE A 237 -44.16 -20.20 -39.70
N GLN A 238 -44.18 -19.37 -38.67
CA GLN A 238 -45.43 -18.83 -38.11
C GLN A 238 -46.22 -18.02 -39.14
N GLN A 239 -45.54 -17.19 -39.94
CA GLN A 239 -46.16 -16.40 -41.01
C GLN A 239 -46.67 -17.26 -42.18
N ALA A 240 -45.98 -18.35 -42.52
CA ALA A 240 -46.33 -19.18 -43.67
C ALA A 240 -47.50 -20.14 -43.40
N GLN A 241 -47.70 -20.60 -42.15
CA GLN A 241 -48.64 -21.69 -41.87
C GLN A 241 -49.97 -21.29 -41.21
N LEU A 242 -50.04 -20.18 -40.47
CA LEU A 242 -51.24 -19.85 -39.68
C LEU A 242 -52.31 -19.06 -40.45
N SER A 243 -51.96 -18.28 -41.48
CA SER A 243 -52.94 -17.51 -42.27
C SER A 243 -53.92 -18.37 -43.07
N PRO A 244 -53.50 -19.40 -43.83
CA PRO A 244 -54.41 -20.16 -44.69
C PRO A 244 -55.36 -21.11 -43.94
N LEU A 245 -54.98 -21.53 -42.73
CA LEU A 245 -55.77 -22.48 -41.94
C LEU A 245 -57.00 -21.80 -41.33
N MET A 246 -56.90 -20.51 -40.99
CA MET A 246 -57.98 -19.75 -40.37
C MET A 246 -59.09 -19.39 -41.38
N GLU A 247 -58.77 -19.19 -42.66
CA GLU A 247 -59.75 -18.92 -43.72
C GLU A 247 -60.66 -20.12 -44.03
N ARG A 248 -60.20 -21.37 -43.80
CA ARG A 248 -60.98 -22.59 -44.11
C ARG A 248 -62.11 -22.90 -43.11
N LEU A 249 -62.14 -22.30 -41.92
CA LEU A 249 -63.17 -22.57 -40.91
C LEU A 249 -64.42 -21.67 -41.01
N LEU A 250 -64.38 -20.61 -41.83
CA LEU A 250 -65.42 -19.57 -41.88
C LEU A 250 -66.52 -19.81 -42.94
N THR A 251 -66.48 -20.93 -43.68
CA THR A 251 -67.33 -21.14 -44.87
C THR A 251 -68.58 -22.02 -44.64
N ASP A 252 -68.89 -22.44 -43.42
CA ASP A 252 -69.86 -23.52 -43.14
C ASP A 252 -71.08 -23.04 -42.34
N GLU A 253 -71.83 -22.06 -42.86
CA GLU A 253 -73.03 -21.52 -42.21
C GLU A 253 -74.26 -22.45 -42.42
N PRO A 254 -74.84 -23.07 -41.37
CA PRO A 254 -75.99 -23.97 -41.50
C PRO A 254 -77.27 -23.21 -41.88
N PHE A 255 -78.23 -23.89 -42.53
CA PHE A 255 -79.59 -23.34 -42.68
C PHE A 255 -80.40 -23.62 -41.41
N VAL A 256 -81.38 -22.78 -41.09
CA VAL A 256 -82.21 -22.93 -39.88
C VAL A 256 -83.60 -23.42 -40.25
N LEU A 257 -83.99 -24.57 -39.71
CA LEU A 257 -85.34 -25.13 -39.85
C LEU A 257 -86.19 -24.79 -38.62
N GLU A 258 -87.34 -24.16 -38.81
CA GLU A 258 -88.38 -23.99 -37.81
C GLU A 258 -89.46 -25.07 -38.01
N ASP A 259 -89.64 -25.98 -37.05
CA ASP A 259 -90.62 -27.07 -37.19
C ASP A 259 -92.08 -26.57 -37.06
N ALA A 260 -93.07 -27.42 -37.37
CA ALA A 260 -94.49 -27.07 -37.32
C ALA A 260 -95.05 -26.73 -35.92
N ILE A 261 -94.28 -26.94 -34.87
CA ILE A 261 -94.56 -26.60 -33.46
C ILE A 261 -93.74 -25.35 -33.05
N GLY A 262 -92.89 -24.82 -33.93
CA GLY A 262 -92.10 -23.59 -33.73
C GLY A 262 -90.69 -23.83 -33.19
N ARG A 263 -90.17 -25.06 -33.19
CA ARG A 263 -88.80 -25.34 -32.72
C ARG A 263 -87.77 -25.02 -33.80
N ARG A 264 -86.77 -24.20 -33.48
CA ARG A 264 -85.68 -23.86 -34.40
C ARG A 264 -84.50 -24.82 -34.24
N ALA A 265 -83.99 -25.35 -35.34
CA ALA A 265 -82.81 -26.22 -35.38
C ALA A 265 -81.90 -25.85 -36.56
N PRO A 266 -80.59 -25.60 -36.33
CA PRO A 266 -79.63 -25.47 -37.41
C PRO A 266 -79.38 -26.84 -38.04
N VAL A 267 -79.39 -26.88 -39.37
CA VAL A 267 -79.15 -28.06 -40.20
C VAL A 267 -77.92 -27.80 -41.07
N HIS A 268 -76.86 -28.55 -40.81
CA HIS A 268 -75.62 -28.49 -41.56
C HIS A 268 -75.72 -29.35 -42.83
N LEU A 269 -75.53 -28.73 -43.99
CA LEU A 269 -75.63 -29.37 -45.31
C LEU A 269 -74.60 -30.50 -45.52
N GLN A 270 -73.51 -30.53 -44.75
CA GLN A 270 -72.52 -31.61 -44.78
C GLN A 270 -73.04 -32.92 -44.16
N PHE A 271 -73.98 -32.85 -43.20
CA PHE A 271 -74.47 -34.02 -42.46
C PHE A 271 -75.82 -34.51 -42.96
N ILE A 272 -76.70 -33.61 -43.39
CA ILE A 272 -77.95 -33.96 -44.05
C ILE A 272 -77.80 -33.66 -45.53
N ASN A 273 -77.66 -34.72 -46.32
CA ASN A 273 -77.37 -34.66 -47.76
C ASN A 273 -78.49 -35.23 -48.64
N SER A 274 -79.63 -35.60 -48.05
CA SER A 274 -80.79 -36.13 -48.79
C SER A 274 -82.10 -35.82 -48.08
N TRP A 275 -83.19 -35.81 -48.86
CA TRP A 275 -84.55 -35.67 -48.33
C TRP A 275 -84.91 -36.78 -47.34
N ASP A 276 -84.44 -38.01 -47.60
CA ASP A 276 -84.67 -39.16 -46.74
C ASP A 276 -83.93 -39.00 -45.40
N ALA A 277 -82.70 -38.46 -45.41
CA ALA A 277 -81.96 -38.16 -44.20
C ALA A 277 -82.67 -37.07 -43.37
N LEU A 278 -83.19 -36.02 -44.03
CA LEU A 278 -83.98 -35.00 -43.34
C LEU A 278 -85.27 -35.60 -42.76
N HIS A 279 -85.97 -36.44 -43.52
CA HIS A 279 -87.20 -37.10 -43.08
C HIS A 279 -86.95 -38.00 -41.87
N ALA A 280 -85.90 -38.83 -41.90
CA ALA A 280 -85.53 -39.69 -40.77
C ALA A 280 -85.22 -38.88 -39.49
N VAL A 281 -84.55 -37.73 -39.64
CA VAL A 281 -84.30 -36.81 -38.52
C VAL A 281 -85.61 -36.21 -38.00
N LEU A 282 -86.55 -35.87 -38.88
CA LEU A 282 -87.86 -35.36 -38.48
C LEU A 282 -88.71 -36.44 -37.79
N GLU A 283 -88.77 -37.66 -38.31
CA GLU A 283 -89.46 -38.78 -37.65
C GLU A 283 -88.90 -39.03 -36.24
N ALA A 284 -87.57 -39.01 -36.09
CA ALA A 284 -86.94 -39.11 -34.78
C ALA A 284 -87.31 -37.94 -33.85
N ARG A 285 -87.38 -36.71 -34.37
CA ARG A 285 -87.72 -35.50 -33.59
C ARG A 285 -89.19 -35.43 -33.17
N PHE A 286 -90.09 -36.14 -33.84
CA PHE A 286 -91.53 -36.13 -33.57
C PHE A 286 -92.05 -37.43 -32.93
N ARG A 287 -91.22 -38.46 -32.72
CA ARG A 287 -91.60 -39.82 -32.26
C ARG A 287 -92.52 -39.86 -31.03
N ASP A 288 -92.39 -38.94 -30.09
CA ASP A 288 -93.17 -38.89 -28.83
C ASP A 288 -93.96 -37.57 -28.65
N ILE A 289 -94.20 -36.84 -29.74
CA ILE A 289 -94.82 -35.50 -29.71
C ILE A 289 -96.04 -35.45 -30.65
N GLN A 290 -96.98 -34.53 -30.37
CA GLN A 290 -98.10 -34.24 -31.26
C GLN A 290 -97.62 -33.93 -32.68
N GLY A 291 -98.19 -34.60 -33.69
CA GLY A 291 -97.77 -34.47 -35.08
C GLY A 291 -96.90 -35.61 -35.59
N ALA A 292 -96.49 -36.57 -34.74
CA ALA A 292 -95.80 -37.80 -35.17
C ALA A 292 -96.48 -38.49 -36.36
N ASP A 293 -97.80 -38.68 -36.26
CA ASP A 293 -98.61 -39.31 -37.31
C ASP A 293 -98.64 -38.51 -38.62
N LYS A 294 -98.54 -37.18 -38.54
CA LYS A 294 -98.49 -36.30 -39.72
C LYS A 294 -97.14 -36.37 -40.40
N VAL A 295 -96.06 -36.44 -39.62
CA VAL A 295 -94.71 -36.60 -40.15
C VAL A 295 -94.55 -37.97 -40.81
N SER A 296 -94.96 -39.06 -40.14
CA SER A 296 -94.83 -40.43 -40.68
C SER A 296 -95.64 -40.66 -41.95
N ARG A 297 -96.78 -39.97 -42.11
CA ARG A 297 -97.59 -40.00 -43.34
C ARG A 297 -97.11 -39.03 -44.43
N ASN A 298 -95.99 -38.33 -44.21
CA ASN A 298 -95.48 -37.31 -45.11
C ASN A 298 -96.44 -36.13 -45.37
N GLU A 299 -97.37 -35.87 -44.44
CA GLU A 299 -98.38 -34.81 -44.52
C GLU A 299 -97.85 -33.48 -43.95
N TYR A 300 -96.72 -33.00 -44.48
CA TYR A 300 -96.10 -31.72 -44.12
C TYR A 300 -95.44 -31.04 -45.31
N SER A 301 -95.39 -29.70 -45.30
CA SER A 301 -94.74 -28.88 -46.32
C SER A 301 -93.66 -28.00 -45.69
N PHE A 302 -92.71 -27.57 -46.52
CA PHE A 302 -91.67 -26.61 -46.14
C PHE A 302 -91.86 -25.33 -46.93
N GLN A 303 -91.57 -24.20 -46.31
CA GLN A 303 -91.68 -22.89 -46.92
C GLN A 303 -90.42 -22.10 -46.61
N ASP A 304 -89.83 -21.47 -47.61
CA ASP A 304 -88.74 -20.53 -47.37
C ASP A 304 -89.31 -19.25 -46.72
N ARG A 305 -88.79 -18.87 -45.56
CA ARG A 305 -89.27 -17.72 -44.80
C ARG A 305 -89.02 -16.41 -45.54
N ALA A 306 -87.95 -16.31 -46.33
CA ALA A 306 -87.62 -15.07 -47.04
C ALA A 306 -88.53 -14.84 -48.25
N THR A 307 -88.76 -15.87 -49.06
CA THR A 307 -89.55 -15.76 -50.30
C THR A 307 -91.01 -16.14 -50.15
N GLY A 308 -91.39 -16.78 -49.04
CA GLY A 308 -92.72 -17.36 -48.84
C GLY A 308 -93.06 -18.47 -49.82
N ARG A 309 -92.09 -19.00 -50.59
CA ARG A 309 -92.32 -20.06 -51.57
C ARG A 309 -92.24 -21.43 -50.91
N GLU A 310 -93.13 -22.33 -51.33
CA GLU A 310 -93.08 -23.73 -50.90
C GLU A 310 -91.85 -24.43 -51.50
N VAL A 311 -91.08 -25.12 -50.65
CA VAL A 311 -89.95 -25.94 -51.07
C VAL A 311 -90.49 -27.29 -51.52
N VAL A 312 -90.62 -27.44 -52.82
CA VAL A 312 -91.18 -28.65 -53.44
C VAL A 312 -90.20 -29.81 -53.28
N ARG A 313 -90.68 -30.93 -52.70
CA ARG A 313 -89.86 -32.14 -52.47
C ARG A 313 -89.35 -32.82 -53.73
N THR A 314 -89.91 -32.50 -54.90
CA THR A 314 -89.42 -33.00 -56.20
C THR A 314 -88.12 -32.34 -56.64
N ARG A 315 -87.68 -31.27 -55.96
CA ARG A 315 -86.42 -30.57 -56.25
C ARG A 315 -85.23 -31.35 -55.67
N PRO A 316 -84.07 -31.42 -56.38
CA PRO A 316 -82.84 -31.97 -55.83
C PRO A 316 -82.42 -31.27 -54.53
N TRP A 317 -81.87 -32.02 -53.58
CA TRP A 317 -81.51 -31.54 -52.24
C TRP A 317 -80.58 -30.32 -52.28
N GLU A 318 -79.55 -30.37 -53.14
CA GLU A 318 -78.52 -29.35 -53.31
C GLU A 318 -79.09 -28.01 -53.78
N GLY A 319 -80.25 -28.02 -54.42
CA GLY A 319 -80.97 -26.81 -54.83
C GLY A 319 -82.09 -26.42 -53.88
N ALA A 320 -82.49 -27.29 -52.96
CA ALA A 320 -83.62 -27.06 -52.06
C ALA A 320 -83.23 -26.19 -50.85
N PHE A 321 -82.00 -26.34 -50.34
CA PHE A 321 -81.51 -25.64 -49.16
C PHE A 321 -80.14 -24.99 -49.42
N LEU A 322 -79.96 -23.74 -48.97
CA LEU A 322 -78.72 -22.97 -49.11
C LEU A 322 -78.14 -22.58 -47.73
N PRO A 323 -76.81 -22.41 -47.61
CA PRO A 323 -76.18 -21.91 -46.38
C PRO A 323 -76.83 -20.61 -45.87
N GLY A 324 -77.11 -20.54 -44.57
CA GLY A 324 -77.75 -19.38 -43.92
C GLY A 324 -79.26 -19.20 -44.20
N GLN A 325 -79.89 -20.04 -45.03
CA GLN A 325 -81.32 -19.96 -45.33
C GLN A 325 -82.19 -20.27 -44.10
N ARG A 326 -83.43 -19.72 -44.05
CA ARG A 326 -84.41 -20.02 -43.01
C ARG A 326 -85.65 -20.68 -43.62
N VAL A 327 -86.00 -21.86 -43.15
CA VAL A 327 -87.11 -22.65 -43.68
C VAL A 327 -88.10 -22.95 -42.56
N ASP A 328 -89.38 -22.70 -42.81
CA ASP A 328 -90.48 -22.97 -41.89
C ASP A 328 -91.22 -24.24 -42.36
N MET A 329 -91.54 -25.15 -41.43
CA MET A 329 -92.30 -26.38 -41.68
C MET A 329 -93.74 -26.22 -41.23
N SER A 330 -94.71 -26.74 -41.99
CA SER A 330 -96.12 -26.72 -41.61
C SER A 330 -96.82 -28.05 -41.90
N PHE A 331 -97.87 -28.38 -41.12
CA PHE A 331 -98.64 -29.61 -41.34
C PHE A 331 -99.77 -29.41 -42.34
N VAL A 332 -99.94 -30.38 -43.24
CA VAL A 332 -101.01 -30.39 -44.23
C VAL A 332 -102.22 -31.14 -43.65
N PHE A 333 -103.41 -30.54 -43.73
CA PHE A 333 -104.66 -31.16 -43.27
C PHE A 333 -105.64 -31.31 -44.43
N GLU A 334 -106.21 -32.50 -44.57
CA GLU A 334 -107.25 -32.79 -45.55
C GLU A 334 -108.58 -32.16 -45.12
N ARG A 335 -109.33 -31.62 -46.09
CA ARG A 335 -110.53 -30.81 -45.82
C ARG A 335 -111.75 -31.70 -45.61
N TYR A 336 -112.46 -31.52 -44.49
CA TYR A 336 -113.74 -32.20 -44.23
C TYR A 336 -114.88 -31.53 -45.03
N ARG A 337 -115.50 -32.25 -45.97
CA ARG A 337 -116.75 -31.82 -46.64
C ARG A 337 -117.94 -32.41 -45.87
N SER A 338 -118.60 -31.64 -45.02
CA SER A 338 -119.88 -32.06 -44.40
C SER A 338 -121.00 -31.98 -45.42
N CYS A 339 -121.70 -33.11 -45.63
CA CYS A 339 -122.86 -33.24 -46.49
C CYS A 339 -124.10 -32.76 -45.74
N GLU A 340 -124.65 -31.59 -46.07
CA GLU A 340 -126.06 -31.28 -45.84
C GLU A 340 -126.55 -30.28 -46.88
N LYS A 341 -127.67 -30.63 -47.51
CA LYS A 341 -128.25 -29.97 -48.68
C LYS A 341 -129.01 -28.73 -48.25
N THR A 342 -128.54 -27.55 -48.65
CA THR A 342 -129.37 -26.45 -49.17
C THR A 342 -128.44 -25.49 -49.90
N ALA A 343 -128.77 -25.18 -51.15
CA ALA A 343 -127.96 -24.34 -52.03
C ALA A 343 -128.00 -22.89 -51.55
N GLU A 344 -126.86 -22.35 -51.17
CA GLU A 344 -126.42 -20.95 -51.40
C GLU A 344 -124.99 -20.76 -50.84
N GLU A 345 -124.17 -20.05 -51.60
CA GLU A 345 -122.78 -19.61 -51.41
C GLU A 345 -122.14 -19.83 -50.01
N THR A 346 -121.23 -20.80 -49.88
CA THR A 346 -120.33 -20.88 -48.72
C THR A 346 -118.89 -20.62 -49.13
N VAL A 347 -118.42 -19.42 -48.76
CA VAL A 347 -117.02 -18.99 -48.69
C VAL A 347 -116.16 -20.09 -48.06
N ASN A 348 -115.06 -20.44 -48.72
CA ASN A 348 -114.10 -21.46 -48.30
C ASN A 348 -113.35 -21.06 -47.03
N VAL A 349 -113.89 -21.37 -45.85
CA VAL A 349 -113.20 -21.06 -44.59
C VAL A 349 -112.58 -22.33 -43.99
N ASN A 350 -111.25 -22.45 -44.09
CA ASN A 350 -110.49 -23.50 -43.42
C ASN A 350 -110.48 -23.21 -41.91
N SER A 351 -110.97 -24.14 -41.08
CA SER A 351 -111.02 -24.01 -39.63
C SER A 351 -110.11 -25.01 -38.93
N CYS A 352 -109.49 -24.60 -37.82
CA CYS A 352 -108.61 -25.48 -37.04
C CYS A 352 -109.42 -26.61 -36.39
N PRO A 353 -109.07 -27.90 -36.59
CA PRO A 353 -109.87 -29.03 -36.09
C PRO A 353 -109.91 -29.13 -34.55
N ARG A 354 -108.99 -28.49 -33.82
CA ARG A 354 -108.93 -28.54 -32.35
C ARG A 354 -109.69 -27.41 -31.64
N CYS A 355 -109.62 -26.18 -32.17
CA CYS A 355 -110.23 -25.01 -31.52
C CYS A 355 -111.35 -24.35 -32.35
N ARG A 356 -111.66 -24.90 -33.53
CA ARG A 356 -112.70 -24.45 -34.47
C ARG A 356 -112.59 -22.98 -34.92
N LYS A 357 -111.46 -22.32 -34.65
CA LYS A 357 -111.19 -20.97 -35.17
C LYS A 357 -111.00 -21.06 -36.69
N THR A 358 -111.76 -20.24 -37.39
CA THR A 358 -111.68 -20.02 -38.82
C THR A 358 -110.44 -19.19 -39.15
N VAL A 359 -109.60 -19.67 -40.07
CA VAL A 359 -108.49 -18.88 -40.59
C VAL A 359 -109.08 -17.93 -41.63
N ALA A 360 -109.36 -16.69 -41.20
CA ALA A 360 -109.57 -15.60 -42.14
C ALA A 360 -108.24 -15.36 -42.86
N THR A 361 -108.23 -15.54 -44.17
CA THR A 361 -107.11 -15.17 -45.05
C THR A 361 -106.85 -13.68 -44.85
N ARG A 362 -105.89 -13.33 -44.00
CA ARG A 362 -105.44 -11.95 -43.85
C ARG A 362 -104.51 -11.68 -45.03
N SER A 363 -105.09 -11.10 -46.08
CA SER A 363 -104.35 -10.36 -47.09
C SER A 363 -103.60 -9.26 -46.36
N LEU A 364 -102.30 -9.45 -46.12
CA LEU A 364 -101.43 -8.38 -45.67
C LEU A 364 -100.47 -8.09 -46.82
N GLU A 365 -100.86 -7.03 -47.52
CA GLU A 365 -100.06 -6.16 -48.36
C GLU A 365 -98.63 -6.08 -47.84
N ILE A 366 -97.67 -6.47 -48.68
CA ILE A 366 -96.27 -6.15 -48.45
C ILE A 366 -96.07 -4.72 -48.94
N GLN A 367 -96.09 -3.82 -47.98
CA GLN A 367 -95.56 -2.48 -48.09
C GLN A 367 -94.02 -2.60 -48.18
N VAL A 368 -93.46 -2.20 -49.31
CA VAL A 368 -92.01 -2.08 -49.50
C VAL A 368 -91.62 -0.65 -49.13
N GLU A 369 -90.91 -0.48 -48.03
CA GLU A 369 -90.10 0.71 -47.74
C GLU A 369 -88.61 0.34 -47.93
N TRP A 370 -87.87 1.32 -48.47
CA TRP A 370 -86.57 1.24 -49.16
C TRP A 370 -85.42 0.56 -48.41
#